data_AF-A0A246J7E3-F1
#
_entry.id   AF-A0A246J7E3-F1
#
_cell.length_a   1.000
_cell.length_b   1.000
_cell.length_c   1.000
_cell.angle_alpha   90.00
_cell.angle_beta   90.00
_cell.angle_gamma   90.00
#
_symmetry.space_group_name_H-M   'P 1'
#
loop_
_entity.id
_entity.type
_entity.pdbx_description
1 polymer ?
#
loop_
_entity_poly.entity_id
_entity_poly.type
_entity_poly.pdbx_seq_one_letter_code
_entity_poly.pdbx_strand_id
1 'polypeptide(L)'
;MISCLLVAATVAAVVLLVWYPWPYRIVSGGENLLLLVMTVDVIMGPLITLVIFDIRKPLRELRRDMAIIVVLQLAALAYGVHTVYAARPVVLALENDRFRVSIAAGVAVVELDKAPEGLRSLSLTGPRLVGVAQPEGDERFDAVMMGLAGVDLGARPKYWRHWDADARRRALAVGKPLVDWLKPHPTGEQDVRQAAERTGLPPERLLYIPMLARRTDWSVLVDRTTGDVVGFAPIDGF
;
A
#
# COMPACT_ATOMS: atom_id res chain seq x y z
N MET A 1 -7.29 13.24 -27.99
CA MET A 1 -5.98 13.13 -27.31
C MET A 1 -5.97 13.82 -25.94
N ILE A 2 -6.34 15.10 -25.84
CA ILE A 2 -6.39 15.84 -24.56
C ILE A 2 -7.34 15.19 -23.54
N SER A 3 -8.53 14.74 -23.97
CA SER A 3 -9.50 14.09 -23.06
C SER A 3 -8.97 12.79 -22.43
N CYS A 4 -8.26 11.95 -23.19
CA CYS A 4 -7.67 10.72 -22.65
C CYS A 4 -6.55 11.03 -21.65
N LEU A 5 -5.74 12.04 -21.94
CA LEU A 5 -4.64 12.46 -21.05
C LEU A 5 -5.18 13.02 -19.72
N LEU A 6 -6.26 13.81 -19.78
CA LEU A 6 -6.94 14.32 -18.59
C LEU A 6 -7.57 13.20 -17.75
N VAL A 7 -8.22 12.22 -18.39
CA VAL A 7 -8.79 11.06 -17.69
C VAL A 7 -7.68 10.25 -17.03
N ALA A 8 -6.60 9.94 -17.76
CA ALA A 8 -5.45 9.21 -17.22
C ALA A 8 -4.81 9.96 -16.04
N ALA A 9 -4.59 11.27 -16.17
CA ALA A 9 -4.04 12.09 -15.09
C ALA A 9 -4.95 12.13 -13.85
N THR A 10 -6.28 12.19 -14.05
CA THR A 10 -7.25 12.17 -12.95
C THR A 10 -7.23 10.82 -12.22
N VAL A 11 -7.24 9.72 -12.97
CA VAL A 11 -7.15 8.37 -12.41
C VAL A 11 -5.82 8.20 -11.66
N ALA A 12 -4.71 8.65 -12.24
CA ALA A 12 -3.40 8.59 -11.61
C ALA A 12 -3.36 9.38 -10.29
N ALA A 13 -3.94 10.58 -10.27
CA ALA A 13 -4.04 11.40 -9.06
C ALA A 13 -4.86 10.70 -7.97
N VAL A 14 -6.01 10.10 -8.31
CA VAL A 14 -6.83 9.35 -7.35
C VAL A 14 -6.05 8.17 -6.78
N VAL A 15 -5.38 7.38 -7.63
CA VAL A 15 -4.61 6.23 -7.15
C VAL A 15 -3.47 6.67 -6.23
N LEU A 16 -2.67 7.65 -6.64
CA LEU A 16 -1.45 8.04 -5.91
C LEU A 16 -1.72 8.86 -4.65
N LEU A 17 -2.80 9.65 -4.62
CA LEU A 17 -3.10 10.51 -3.49
C LEU A 17 -4.11 9.86 -2.52
N VAL A 18 -5.05 9.07 -3.04
CA VAL A 18 -6.11 8.47 -2.23
C VAL A 18 -5.77 7.02 -1.89
N TRP A 19 -5.42 6.17 -2.86
CA TRP A 19 -5.26 4.73 -2.58
C TRP A 19 -3.86 4.36 -2.07
N TYR A 20 -2.84 5.09 -2.50
CA TYR A 20 -1.44 4.83 -2.16
C TYR A 20 -0.76 6.09 -1.56
N PRO A 21 -1.21 6.57 -0.39
CA PRO A 21 -0.53 7.68 0.26
C PRO A 21 0.96 7.37 0.47
N TRP A 22 1.81 8.39 0.47
CA TRP A 22 3.22 8.20 0.79
C TRP A 22 3.36 7.61 2.22
N PRO A 23 4.24 6.62 2.46
CA PRO A 23 5.24 6.02 1.55
C PRO A 23 4.76 4.81 0.74
N TYR A 24 3.52 4.37 0.91
CA TYR A 24 3.04 3.10 0.36
C TYR A 24 3.04 3.01 -1.17
N ARG A 25 3.00 4.14 -1.88
CA ARG A 25 3.22 4.18 -3.33
C ARG A 25 4.56 3.54 -3.74
N ILE A 26 5.61 3.71 -2.94
CA ILE A 26 6.95 3.13 -3.15
C ILE A 26 6.98 1.71 -2.60
N VAL A 27 6.55 1.52 -1.35
CA VAL A 27 6.80 0.28 -0.59
C VAL A 27 5.84 -0.86 -0.99
N SER A 28 4.61 -0.55 -1.41
CA SER A 28 3.64 -1.52 -1.90
C SER A 28 3.73 -1.73 -3.42
N GLY A 29 4.65 -1.03 -4.12
CA GLY A 29 4.83 -1.14 -5.56
C GLY A 29 3.67 -0.55 -6.39
N GLY A 30 2.92 0.40 -5.81
CA GLY A 30 1.82 1.08 -6.48
C GLY A 30 2.30 1.86 -7.71
N GLU A 31 3.52 2.42 -7.67
CA GLU A 31 4.14 3.13 -8.78
C GLU A 31 4.35 2.24 -10.02
N ASN A 32 4.80 1.00 -9.86
CA ASN A 32 5.02 0.08 -10.98
C ASN A 32 3.71 -0.39 -11.62
N LEU A 33 2.68 -0.64 -10.80
CA LEU A 33 1.35 -0.99 -11.29
C LEU A 33 0.71 0.18 -12.05
N LEU A 34 0.85 1.39 -11.52
CA LEU A 34 0.33 2.59 -12.13
C LEU A 34 1.08 2.93 -13.43
N LEU A 35 2.41 2.78 -13.46
CA LEU A 35 3.22 2.92 -14.67
C LEU A 35 2.82 1.91 -15.74
N LEU A 36 2.56 0.65 -15.37
CA LEU A 36 2.12 -0.37 -16.32
C LEU A 36 0.76 -0.02 -16.92
N VAL A 37 -0.24 0.34 -16.09
CA VAL A 37 -1.58 0.72 -16.56
C VAL A 37 -1.51 1.98 -17.43
N MET A 38 -0.78 3.02 -17.00
CA MET A 38 -0.62 4.24 -17.80
C MET A 38 0.12 4.00 -19.11
N THR A 39 1.18 3.17 -19.12
CA THR A 39 1.94 2.87 -20.34
C THR A 39 1.07 2.12 -21.34
N VAL A 40 0.28 1.15 -20.86
CA VAL A 40 -0.67 0.42 -21.69
C VAL A 40 -1.70 1.37 -22.30
N ASP A 41 -2.34 2.23 -21.50
CA ASP A 41 -3.41 3.10 -21.99
C ASP A 41 -2.90 4.24 -22.89
N VAL A 42 -1.72 4.81 -22.59
CA VAL A 42 -1.12 5.91 -23.35
C VAL A 42 -0.50 5.42 -24.66
N ILE A 43 0.02 4.19 -24.73
CA ILE A 43 0.63 3.65 -25.96
C ILE A 43 -0.41 2.91 -26.81
N MET A 44 -1.17 1.97 -26.23
CA MET A 44 -2.10 1.17 -27.04
C MET A 44 -3.27 2.00 -27.57
N GLY A 45 -3.75 3.01 -26.82
CA GLY A 45 -4.89 3.83 -27.23
C GLY A 45 -4.67 4.55 -28.56
N PRO A 46 -3.61 5.37 -28.69
CA PRO A 46 -3.27 6.04 -29.95
C PRO A 46 -2.88 5.06 -31.06
N LEU A 47 -2.18 3.97 -30.76
CA LEU A 47 -1.71 3.01 -31.76
C LEU A 47 -2.88 2.27 -32.43
N ILE A 48 -3.86 1.80 -31.64
CA ILE A 48 -5.08 1.15 -32.16
C ILE A 48 -5.91 2.14 -32.98
N THR A 49 -5.99 3.39 -32.54
CA THR A 49 -6.70 4.45 -33.28
C THR A 49 -6.03 4.74 -34.62
N LEU A 50 -4.69 4.82 -34.67
CA LEU A 50 -3.92 5.06 -35.89
C LEU A 50 -3.99 3.90 -36.88
N VAL A 51 -4.03 2.65 -36.40
CA VAL A 51 -4.14 1.46 -37.27
C VAL A 51 -5.52 1.36 -37.92
N ILE A 52 -6.59 1.80 -37.22
CA ILE A 52 -7.98 1.61 -37.68
C ILE A 52 -8.53 2.83 -38.44
N PHE A 53 -7.97 4.03 -38.19
CA PHE A 53 -8.42 5.25 -38.86
C PHE A 53 -8.00 5.28 -40.34
N ASP A 54 -8.88 4.74 -41.19
CA ASP A 54 -8.78 4.90 -42.63
C ASP A 54 -9.82 5.94 -43.10
N ILE A 55 -9.33 7.05 -43.65
CA ILE A 55 -10.15 8.16 -44.15
C ILE A 55 -11.02 7.76 -45.35
N ARG A 56 -10.75 6.61 -45.97
CA ARG A 56 -11.47 6.08 -47.13
C ARG A 56 -12.73 5.28 -46.75
N LYS A 57 -12.94 4.96 -45.46
CA LYS A 57 -14.11 4.21 -45.00
C LYS A 57 -15.37 5.08 -44.92
N PRO A 58 -16.56 4.55 -45.24
CA PRO A 58 -17.82 5.26 -45.05
C PRO A 58 -18.04 5.58 -43.56
N LEU A 59 -18.58 6.78 -43.27
CA LEU A 59 -18.77 7.32 -41.92
C LEU A 59 -19.48 6.37 -40.92
N ARG A 60 -20.34 5.48 -41.41
CA ARG A 60 -21.03 4.48 -40.56
C ARG A 60 -20.09 3.39 -40.07
N GLU A 61 -19.21 2.88 -40.92
CA GLU A 61 -18.22 1.88 -40.55
C GLU A 61 -17.17 2.49 -39.61
N LEU A 62 -16.71 3.71 -39.92
CA LEU A 62 -15.78 4.44 -39.05
C LEU A 62 -16.37 4.66 -37.65
N ARG A 63 -17.66 5.02 -37.53
CA ARG A 63 -18.35 5.17 -36.24
C ARG A 63 -18.47 3.86 -35.47
N ARG A 64 -18.80 2.76 -36.14
CA ARG A 64 -18.87 1.42 -35.51
C ARG A 64 -17.49 1.00 -35.00
N ASP A 65 -16.47 1.12 -35.84
CA ASP A 65 -15.11 0.74 -35.50
C ASP A 65 -14.59 1.60 -34.33
N MET A 66 -14.84 2.92 -34.34
CA MET A 66 -14.54 3.79 -33.19
C MET A 66 -15.31 3.42 -31.92
N ALA A 67 -16.59 3.06 -32.01
CA ALA A 67 -17.37 2.63 -30.85
C ALA A 67 -16.79 1.36 -30.21
N ILE A 68 -16.37 0.39 -31.03
CA ILE A 68 -15.72 -0.84 -30.55
C ILE A 68 -14.40 -0.52 -29.83
N ILE A 69 -13.57 0.37 -30.41
CA ILE A 69 -12.32 0.79 -29.78
C ILE A 69 -12.57 1.45 -28.43
N VAL A 70 -13.53 2.38 -28.36
CA VAL A 70 -13.87 3.07 -27.10
C VAL A 70 -14.36 2.08 -26.05
N VAL A 71 -15.20 1.11 -26.42
CA VAL A 71 -15.65 0.06 -25.48
C VAL A 71 -14.47 -0.78 -24.98
N LEU A 72 -13.57 -1.18 -25.87
CA LEU A 72 -12.39 -1.97 -25.49
C LEU A 72 -11.45 -1.17 -24.56
N GLN A 73 -11.25 0.12 -24.84
CA GLN A 73 -10.45 1.02 -24.00
C GLN A 73 -11.09 1.21 -22.61
N LEU A 74 -12.40 1.42 -22.53
CA LEU A 74 -13.11 1.52 -21.25
C LEU A 74 -13.03 0.23 -20.44
N ALA A 75 -13.12 -0.93 -21.10
CA ALA A 75 -12.96 -2.22 -20.44
C ALA A 75 -11.53 -2.42 -19.90
N ALA A 76 -10.51 -2.07 -20.68
CA ALA A 76 -9.11 -2.13 -20.26
C ALA A 76 -8.82 -1.20 -19.08
N LEU A 77 -9.30 0.05 -19.14
CA LEU A 77 -9.17 1.02 -18.06
C LEU A 77 -9.88 0.53 -16.78
N ALA A 78 -11.11 0.03 -16.91
CA ALA A 78 -11.86 -0.50 -15.78
C ALA A 78 -11.13 -1.68 -15.12
N TYR A 79 -10.56 -2.58 -15.92
CA TYR A 79 -9.74 -3.69 -15.42
C TYR A 79 -8.49 -3.18 -14.69
N GLY A 80 -7.72 -2.27 -15.29
CA GLY A 80 -6.53 -1.68 -14.67
C GLY A 80 -6.85 -1.00 -13.33
N VAL A 81 -7.90 -0.19 -13.30
CA VAL A 81 -8.40 0.47 -12.08
C VAL A 81 -8.82 -0.56 -11.02
N HIS A 82 -9.51 -1.63 -11.42
CA HIS A 82 -9.92 -2.69 -10.50
C HIS A 82 -8.72 -3.44 -9.91
N THR A 83 -7.71 -3.78 -10.72
CA THR A 83 -6.48 -4.44 -10.26
C THR A 83 -5.73 -3.58 -9.24
N VAL A 84 -5.58 -2.29 -9.52
CA VAL A 84 -4.96 -1.33 -8.60
C VAL A 84 -5.79 -1.18 -7.32
N TYR A 85 -7.11 -1.11 -7.43
CA TYR A 85 -8.00 -1.05 -6.27
C TYR A 85 -7.88 -2.30 -5.39
N ALA A 86 -7.78 -3.49 -5.97
CA ALA A 86 -7.60 -4.75 -5.24
C ALA A 86 -6.20 -4.86 -4.58
N ALA A 87 -5.17 -4.26 -5.20
CA ALA A 87 -3.80 -4.25 -4.68
C ALA A 87 -3.53 -3.11 -3.69
N ARG A 88 -4.52 -2.26 -3.37
CA ARG A 88 -4.30 -1.09 -2.50
C ARG A 88 -3.92 -1.51 -1.08
N PRO A 89 -2.99 -0.80 -0.42
CA PRO A 89 -2.68 -1.01 0.99
C PRO A 89 -3.88 -0.59 1.85
N VAL A 90 -4.32 -1.48 2.74
CA VAL A 90 -5.51 -1.24 3.58
C VAL A 90 -5.23 -1.27 5.07
N VAL A 91 -4.16 -1.92 5.50
CA VAL A 91 -3.79 -2.04 6.91
C VAL A 91 -2.28 -1.98 7.09
N LEU A 92 -1.83 -1.26 8.12
CA LEU A 92 -0.49 -1.30 8.68
C LEU A 92 -0.61 -1.95 10.07
N ALA A 93 -0.25 -3.22 10.17
CA ALA A 93 -0.46 -4.06 11.34
C ALA A 93 0.86 -4.26 12.11
N LEU A 94 0.87 -4.01 13.41
CA LEU A 94 2.01 -4.40 14.26
C LEU A 94 1.89 -5.88 14.64
N GLU A 95 2.70 -6.71 13.98
CA GLU A 95 2.84 -8.15 14.23
C GLU A 95 4.12 -8.42 15.00
N ASN A 96 4.04 -8.98 16.20
CA ASN A 96 5.21 -9.37 16.99
C ASN A 96 6.23 -8.22 17.12
N ASP A 97 7.26 -8.25 16.28
CA ASP A 97 8.44 -7.39 16.22
C ASP A 97 8.50 -6.46 14.99
N ARG A 98 7.49 -6.48 14.11
CA ARG A 98 7.50 -5.76 12.83
C ARG A 98 6.14 -5.18 12.47
N PHE A 99 6.14 -4.15 11.65
CA PHE A 99 4.93 -3.72 10.96
C PHE A 99 4.76 -4.51 9.66
N ARG A 100 3.52 -4.87 9.33
CA ARG A 100 3.16 -5.46 8.05
C ARG A 100 2.17 -4.59 7.33
N VAL A 101 2.38 -4.39 6.03
CA VAL A 101 1.39 -3.77 5.15
C VAL A 101 0.59 -4.86 4.44
N SER A 102 -0.71 -4.93 4.75
CA SER A 102 -1.63 -5.85 4.07
C SER A 102 -2.41 -5.09 2.99
N ILE A 103 -2.49 -5.70 1.80
CA ILE A 103 -3.28 -5.21 0.66
C ILE A 103 -4.71 -5.76 0.69
N ALA A 104 -5.65 -5.07 0.06
CA ALA A 104 -7.07 -5.47 0.09
C ALA A 104 -7.31 -6.92 -0.36
N ALA A 105 -6.64 -7.36 -1.43
CA ALA A 105 -6.75 -8.73 -1.95
C ALA A 105 -6.15 -9.80 -1.03
N GLY A 106 -5.25 -9.43 -0.11
CA GLY A 106 -4.60 -10.36 0.80
C GLY A 106 -5.33 -10.54 2.13
N VAL A 107 -6.34 -9.70 2.42
CA VAL A 107 -7.07 -9.76 3.69
C VAL A 107 -8.11 -10.87 3.66
N ALA A 108 -8.21 -11.64 4.74
CA ALA A 108 -9.24 -12.67 4.92
C ALA A 108 -10.62 -12.02 5.11
N VAL A 109 -11.31 -11.72 4.00
CA VAL A 109 -12.58 -10.97 4.00
C VAL A 109 -13.68 -11.64 4.84
N VAL A 110 -13.64 -12.98 4.92
CA VAL A 110 -14.56 -13.82 5.70
C VAL A 110 -14.48 -13.55 7.21
N GLU A 111 -13.44 -12.88 7.69
CA GLU A 111 -13.26 -12.56 9.12
C GLU A 111 -13.54 -11.10 9.46
N LEU A 112 -13.92 -10.25 8.49
CA LEU A 112 -14.12 -8.82 8.75
C LEU A 112 -15.22 -8.52 9.76
N ASP A 113 -16.23 -9.37 9.86
CA ASP A 113 -17.29 -9.30 10.86
C ASP A 113 -16.77 -9.51 12.29
N LYS A 114 -15.69 -10.27 12.44
CA LYS A 114 -15.00 -10.54 13.72
C LYS A 114 -14.06 -9.41 14.14
N ALA A 115 -13.79 -8.46 13.27
CA ALA A 115 -12.97 -7.31 13.62
C ALA A 115 -13.70 -6.38 14.62
N PRO A 116 -12.95 -5.60 15.42
CA PRO A 116 -13.52 -4.55 16.25
C PRO A 116 -14.36 -3.55 15.44
N GLU A 117 -15.29 -2.88 16.10
CA GLU A 117 -16.11 -1.83 15.47
C GLU A 117 -15.22 -0.74 14.85
N GLY A 118 -15.57 -0.24 13.67
CA GLY A 118 -14.72 0.67 12.91
C GLY A 118 -13.54 0.03 12.18
N LEU A 119 -13.24 -1.26 12.41
CA LEU A 119 -12.27 -2.05 11.61
C LEU A 119 -12.95 -3.13 10.74
N ARG A 120 -14.28 -3.23 10.77
CA ARG A 120 -15.10 -4.14 9.95
C ARG A 120 -15.25 -3.72 8.49
N SER A 121 -14.42 -2.80 8.01
CA SER A 121 -14.36 -2.43 6.60
C SER A 121 -12.91 -2.25 6.17
N LEU A 122 -12.62 -2.54 4.91
CA LEU A 122 -11.31 -2.22 4.34
C LEU A 122 -11.22 -0.72 4.10
N SER A 123 -10.02 -0.16 4.31
CA SER A 123 -9.80 1.25 4.03
C SER A 123 -9.83 1.56 2.54
N LEU A 124 -10.22 2.79 2.21
CA LEU A 124 -10.24 3.30 0.84
C LEU A 124 -9.13 4.34 0.60
N THR A 125 -8.70 5.05 1.64
CA THR A 125 -7.82 6.24 1.53
C THR A 125 -6.38 5.99 1.99
N GLY A 126 -6.03 4.72 2.26
CA GLY A 126 -4.73 4.33 2.80
C GLY A 126 -4.83 3.41 4.00
N PRO A 127 -3.71 2.83 4.45
CA PRO A 127 -3.75 1.78 5.44
C PRO A 127 -4.14 2.28 6.83
N ARG A 128 -5.04 1.53 7.49
CA ARG A 128 -5.37 1.76 8.90
C ARG A 128 -4.29 1.18 9.78
N LEU A 129 -3.83 1.96 10.75
CA LEU A 129 -2.91 1.50 11.78
C LEU A 129 -3.66 0.61 12.79
N VAL A 130 -3.20 -0.63 12.96
CA VAL A 130 -3.83 -1.60 13.87
C VAL A 130 -2.77 -2.34 14.68
N GLY A 131 -3.15 -2.72 15.90
CA GLY A 131 -2.43 -3.76 16.63
C GLY A 131 -2.92 -5.14 16.20
N VAL A 132 -2.06 -6.16 16.34
CA VAL A 132 -2.46 -7.56 16.13
C VAL A 132 -2.44 -8.30 17.47
N ALA A 133 -3.51 -9.02 17.79
CA ALA A 133 -3.58 -9.90 18.95
C ALA A 133 -2.88 -11.23 18.65
N GLN A 134 -2.23 -11.81 19.66
CA GLN A 134 -1.63 -13.13 19.52
C GLN A 134 -2.71 -14.21 19.56
N PRO A 135 -2.68 -15.19 18.64
CA PRO A 135 -3.54 -16.36 18.77
C PRO A 135 -3.18 -17.18 20.01
N GLU A 136 -4.18 -17.77 20.64
CA GLU A 136 -4.02 -18.62 21.83
C GLU A 136 -4.66 -20.00 21.60
N GLY A 137 -4.15 -21.03 22.28
CA GLY A 137 -4.66 -22.40 22.19
C GLY A 137 -4.77 -22.90 20.75
N ASP A 138 -5.96 -23.40 20.41
CA ASP A 138 -6.27 -24.02 19.11
C ASP A 138 -6.18 -23.01 17.94
N GLU A 139 -6.33 -21.71 18.19
CA GLU A 139 -6.20 -20.69 17.15
C GLU A 139 -4.76 -20.52 16.66
N ARG A 140 -3.76 -20.93 17.45
CA ARG A 140 -2.35 -20.86 17.05
C ARG A 140 -2.06 -21.76 15.87
N PHE A 141 -2.60 -22.98 15.89
CA PHE A 141 -2.39 -23.92 14.79
C PHE A 141 -3.02 -23.40 13.49
N ASP A 142 -4.26 -22.92 13.56
CA ASP A 142 -4.94 -22.29 12.42
C ASP A 142 -4.18 -21.05 11.91
N ALA A 143 -3.68 -20.20 12.80
CA ALA A 143 -2.87 -19.05 12.43
C ALA A 143 -1.57 -19.43 11.70
N VAL A 144 -0.88 -20.47 12.16
CA VAL A 144 0.33 -20.97 11.51
C VAL A 144 0.00 -21.55 10.13
N MET A 145 -1.04 -22.36 10.02
CA MET A 145 -1.44 -22.95 8.74
C MET A 145 -1.87 -21.88 7.71
N MET A 146 -2.64 -20.87 8.13
CA MET A 146 -3.01 -19.73 7.29
C MET A 146 -1.79 -18.88 6.90
N GLY A 147 -0.84 -18.66 7.83
CA GLY A 147 0.42 -17.97 7.54
C GLY A 147 1.25 -18.69 6.48
N LEU A 148 1.33 -20.03 6.55
CA LEU A 148 1.97 -20.85 5.51
C LEU A 148 1.25 -20.76 4.14
N ALA A 149 -0.05 -20.52 4.14
CA ALA A 149 -0.84 -20.25 2.94
C ALA A 149 -0.73 -18.78 2.45
N GLY A 150 0.09 -17.95 3.11
CA GLY A 150 0.32 -16.54 2.76
C GLY A 150 -0.67 -15.56 3.40
N VAL A 151 -1.49 -16.00 4.35
CA VAL A 151 -2.44 -15.16 5.09
C VAL A 151 -1.95 -14.97 6.53
N ASP A 152 -0.99 -14.07 6.68
CA ASP A 152 -0.40 -13.69 7.97
C ASP A 152 -1.41 -13.02 8.93
N LEU A 153 -1.05 -12.93 10.21
CA LEU A 153 -1.93 -12.40 11.27
C LEU A 153 -2.46 -10.99 10.99
N GLY A 154 -1.64 -10.10 10.42
CA GLY A 154 -2.01 -8.74 10.05
C GLY A 154 -2.95 -8.67 8.86
N ALA A 155 -3.08 -9.75 8.08
CA ALA A 155 -4.10 -9.91 7.05
C ALA A 155 -5.39 -10.58 7.57
N ARG A 156 -5.48 -10.88 8.88
CA ARG A 156 -6.62 -11.56 9.50
C ARG A 156 -7.40 -10.64 10.43
N PRO A 157 -8.55 -10.10 9.98
CA PRO A 157 -9.34 -9.14 10.73
C PRO A 157 -9.77 -9.58 12.13
N LYS A 158 -9.94 -10.89 12.36
CA LYS A 158 -10.29 -11.41 13.69
C LYS A 158 -9.23 -11.11 14.76
N TYR A 159 -7.97 -10.94 14.37
CA TYR A 159 -6.87 -10.60 15.26
C TYR A 159 -6.59 -9.10 15.32
N TRP A 160 -7.29 -8.28 14.54
CA TRP A 160 -7.10 -6.83 14.58
C TRP A 160 -7.57 -6.26 15.92
N ARG A 161 -6.81 -5.29 16.40
CA ARG A 161 -7.09 -4.46 17.56
C ARG A 161 -6.90 -3.01 17.17
N HIS A 162 -7.64 -2.12 17.83
CA HIS A 162 -7.39 -0.69 17.68
C HIS A 162 -5.96 -0.35 18.08
N TRP A 163 -5.45 0.76 17.55
CA TRP A 163 -4.18 1.30 17.99
C TRP A 163 -4.33 1.94 19.38
N ASP A 164 -4.26 1.10 20.41
CA ASP A 164 -4.50 1.45 21.81
C ASP A 164 -3.19 1.55 22.61
N ALA A 165 -3.30 1.64 23.94
CA ALA A 165 -2.15 1.70 24.83
C ALA A 165 -1.30 0.42 24.77
N ASP A 166 -1.91 -0.74 24.51
CA ASP A 166 -1.22 -2.02 24.46
C ASP A 166 -0.40 -2.15 23.19
N ALA A 167 -0.95 -1.70 22.05
CA ALA A 167 -0.22 -1.59 20.79
C ALA A 167 0.99 -0.65 20.90
N ARG A 168 0.82 0.53 21.53
CA ARG A 168 1.92 1.47 21.81
C ARG A 168 3.00 0.85 22.69
N ARG A 169 2.63 0.20 23.79
CA ARG A 169 3.59 -0.49 24.66
C ARG A 169 4.39 -1.55 23.91
N ARG A 170 3.75 -2.32 23.04
CA ARG A 170 4.45 -3.31 22.19
C ARG A 170 5.38 -2.65 21.19
N ALA A 171 4.95 -1.58 20.53
CA ALA A 171 5.80 -0.82 19.60
C ALA A 171 7.06 -0.30 20.32
N LEU A 172 6.91 0.25 21.52
CA LEU A 172 8.04 0.70 22.33
C LEU A 172 8.98 -0.44 22.75
N ALA A 173 8.42 -1.63 23.01
CA ALA A 173 9.22 -2.80 23.42
C ALA A 173 10.07 -3.39 22.29
N VAL A 174 9.59 -3.33 21.03
CA VAL A 174 10.28 -3.92 19.88
C VAL A 174 11.06 -2.89 19.05
N GLY A 175 10.77 -1.60 19.23
CA GLY A 175 11.45 -0.52 18.54
C GLY A 175 12.93 -0.41 18.90
N LYS A 176 13.77 -0.33 17.88
CA LYS A 176 15.22 -0.12 18.03
C LYS A 176 15.53 1.37 17.94
N PRO A 177 16.47 1.93 18.74
CA PRO A 177 16.83 3.34 18.65
C PRO A 177 17.35 3.71 17.26
N LEU A 178 16.80 4.78 16.66
CA LEU A 178 17.26 5.25 15.34
C LEU A 178 18.75 5.63 15.34
N VAL A 179 19.22 6.19 16.45
CA VAL A 179 20.62 6.59 16.63
C VAL A 179 21.57 5.40 16.52
N ASP A 180 21.16 4.20 16.91
CA ASP A 180 22.00 3.01 16.84
C ASP A 180 22.19 2.53 15.39
N TRP A 181 21.25 2.85 14.51
CA TRP A 181 21.42 2.65 13.07
C TRP A 181 22.27 3.76 12.42
N LEU A 182 22.11 5.02 12.86
CA LEU A 182 22.86 6.17 12.31
C LEU A 182 24.36 6.17 12.66
N LYS A 183 24.74 5.63 13.82
CA LYS A 183 26.15 5.55 14.27
C LYS A 183 27.08 4.82 13.27
N PRO A 184 26.78 3.56 12.87
CA PRO A 184 27.61 2.84 11.89
C PRO A 184 27.44 3.36 10.45
N HIS A 185 26.43 4.17 10.18
CA HIS A 185 26.18 4.78 8.87
C HIS A 185 26.33 6.32 8.95
N PRO A 186 27.56 6.85 9.12
CA PRO A 186 27.79 8.29 9.23
C PRO A 186 27.41 9.04 7.95
N THR A 187 27.68 8.45 6.77
CA THR A 187 27.14 8.83 5.45
C THR A 187 25.77 8.21 5.15
N GLY A 188 25.18 7.52 6.14
CA GLY A 188 23.90 6.83 6.07
C GLY A 188 22.86 7.70 5.39
N GLU A 189 22.21 7.07 4.42
CA GLU A 189 21.44 7.65 3.32
C GLU A 189 20.77 8.96 3.73
N GLN A 190 21.07 10.05 3.02
CA GLN A 190 20.46 11.37 3.24
C GLN A 190 18.94 11.28 3.41
N ASP A 191 18.31 10.30 2.76
CA ASP A 191 16.90 9.98 2.86
C ASP A 191 16.43 9.60 4.26
N VAL A 192 17.21 8.84 5.04
CA VAL A 192 16.88 8.48 6.44
C VAL A 192 16.94 9.70 7.35
N ARG A 193 17.96 10.55 7.18
CA ARG A 193 18.07 11.80 7.95
C ARG A 193 16.92 12.76 7.62
N GLN A 194 16.61 12.94 6.34
CA GLN A 194 15.45 13.72 5.91
C GLN A 194 14.13 13.14 6.43
N ALA A 195 13.99 11.81 6.45
CA ALA A 195 12.82 11.15 7.01
C ALA A 195 12.66 11.46 8.52
N ALA A 196 13.75 11.40 9.28
CA ALA A 196 13.77 11.76 10.69
C ALA A 196 13.42 13.25 10.89
N GLU A 197 14.01 14.15 10.11
CA GLU A 197 13.74 15.60 10.17
C GLU A 197 12.27 15.93 9.87
N ARG A 198 11.65 15.26 8.89
CA ARG A 198 10.23 15.44 8.56
C ARG A 198 9.28 15.08 9.71
N THR A 199 9.72 14.25 10.67
CA THR A 199 8.92 13.97 11.87
C THR A 199 8.85 15.16 12.84
N GLY A 200 9.77 16.12 12.72
CA GLY A 200 9.93 17.23 13.66
C GLY A 200 10.45 16.82 15.04
N LEU A 201 10.86 15.56 15.22
CA LEU A 201 11.40 15.03 16.48
C LEU A 201 12.91 14.79 16.38
N PRO A 202 13.64 14.92 17.50
CA PRO A 202 15.07 14.62 17.52
C PRO A 202 15.32 13.11 17.33
N PRO A 203 16.41 12.70 16.63
CA PRO A 203 16.71 11.29 16.37
C PRO A 203 16.75 10.38 17.61
N GLU A 204 17.12 10.91 18.78
CA GLU A 204 17.19 10.20 20.06
C GLU A 204 15.80 9.75 20.54
N ARG A 205 14.76 10.50 20.16
CA ARG A 205 13.36 10.20 20.47
C ARG A 205 12.74 9.26 19.46
N LEU A 206 13.42 8.95 18.35
CA LEU A 206 12.90 8.06 17.33
C LEU A 206 13.36 6.62 17.55
N LEU A 207 12.39 5.70 17.48
CA LEU A 207 12.61 4.28 17.31
C LEU A 207 12.29 3.91 15.86
N TYR A 208 12.93 2.87 15.34
CA TYR A 208 12.57 2.26 14.07
C TYR A 208 12.12 0.81 14.29
N ILE A 209 11.08 0.41 13.57
CA ILE A 209 10.54 -0.95 13.54
C ILE A 209 10.48 -1.41 12.08
N PRO A 210 11.04 -2.58 11.72
CA PRO A 210 11.03 -3.07 10.35
C PRO A 210 9.61 -3.14 9.79
N MET A 211 9.45 -2.77 8.52
CA MET A 211 8.18 -2.84 7.81
C MET A 211 8.26 -3.88 6.70
N LEU A 212 7.39 -4.88 6.78
CA LEU A 212 7.23 -5.90 5.76
C LEU A 212 6.11 -5.50 4.79
N ALA A 213 6.49 -5.23 3.55
CA ALA A 213 5.58 -5.03 2.43
C ALA A 213 6.18 -5.71 1.19
N ARG A 214 5.82 -5.25 -0.01
CA ARG A 214 6.44 -5.75 -1.25
C ARG A 214 7.93 -5.43 -1.31
N ARG A 215 8.32 -4.26 -0.79
CA ARG A 215 9.69 -3.92 -0.42
C ARG A 215 9.90 -4.18 1.07
N THR A 216 11.11 -4.62 1.44
CA THR A 216 11.48 -4.99 2.81
C THR A 216 12.53 -4.07 3.43
N ASP A 217 13.05 -3.13 2.65
CA ASP A 217 14.09 -2.16 3.01
C ASP A 217 13.51 -0.87 3.61
N TRP A 218 12.38 -0.98 4.28
CA TRP A 218 11.71 0.16 4.93
C TRP A 218 11.37 -0.17 6.37
N SER A 219 11.36 0.87 7.20
CA SER A 219 10.96 0.80 8.60
C SER A 219 9.98 1.93 8.94
N VAL A 220 9.14 1.66 9.93
CA VAL A 220 8.24 2.65 10.54
C VAL A 220 8.99 3.36 11.66
N LEU A 221 8.92 4.69 11.69
CA LEU A 221 9.45 5.51 12.76
C LEU A 221 8.38 5.70 13.84
N VAL A 222 8.76 5.44 15.08
CA VAL A 222 7.89 5.50 16.25
C VAL A 222 8.47 6.48 17.28
N ASP A 223 7.62 7.31 17.86
CA ASP A 223 8.01 8.19 18.97
C ASP A 223 8.23 7.37 20.24
N ARG A 224 9.45 7.42 20.79
CA ARG A 224 9.84 6.72 22.03
C ARG A 224 9.00 7.10 23.25
N THR A 225 8.41 8.30 23.27
CA THR A 225 7.61 8.78 24.41
C THR A 225 6.16 8.29 24.34
N THR A 226 5.53 8.37 23.17
CA THR A 226 4.11 8.05 23.02
C THR A 226 3.86 6.64 22.50
N GLY A 227 4.82 6.06 21.77
CA GLY A 227 4.64 4.82 21.03
C GLY A 227 3.82 5.00 19.76
N ASP A 228 3.55 6.23 19.32
CA ASP A 228 2.82 6.49 18.09
C ASP A 228 3.73 6.43 16.86
N VAL A 229 3.15 5.99 15.74
CA VAL A 229 3.81 6.06 14.44
C VAL A 229 3.88 7.51 13.99
N VAL A 230 5.10 8.00 13.75
CA VAL A 230 5.38 9.41 13.40
C VAL A 230 6.00 9.57 12.01
N GLY A 231 6.43 8.49 11.38
CA GLY A 231 7.01 8.56 10.05
C GLY A 231 7.46 7.21 9.50
N PHE A 232 8.19 7.25 8.39
CA PHE A 232 8.72 6.08 7.71
C PHE A 232 10.08 6.43 7.11
N ALA A 233 11.00 5.49 7.09
CA ALA A 233 12.35 5.67 6.55
C ALA A 233 12.81 4.43 5.78
N PRO A 234 13.64 4.60 4.73
CA PRO A 234 14.28 3.50 4.02
C PRO A 234 15.41 2.93 4.89
N ILE A 235 15.03 2.12 5.87
CA ILE A 235 15.95 1.43 6.78
C ILE A 235 15.68 -0.05 6.62
N ASP A 236 16.69 -0.78 6.15
CA ASP A 236 16.68 -2.23 6.24
C ASP A 236 16.86 -2.65 7.70
N GLY A 237 15.82 -3.31 8.21
CA GLY A 237 15.70 -3.67 9.62
C GLY A 237 15.81 -5.18 9.89
N PHE A 238 15.98 -5.98 8.83
CA PHE A 238 16.03 -7.45 8.88
C PHE A 238 17.46 -8.00 8.98
#